data_AF-A0A2A4QXG0-F1
#
_entry.id   AF-A0A2A4QXG0-F1
#
_cell.length_a   1.000
_cell.length_b   1.000
_cell.length_c   1.000
_cell.angle_alpha   90.00
_cell.angle_beta   90.00
_cell.angle_gamma   90.00
#
_symmetry.space_group_name_H-M   'P 1'
#
loop_
_entity.id
_entity.type
_entity.pdbx_description
1 polymer ?
#
loop_
_entity_poly.entity_id
_entity_poly.type
_entity_poly.pdbx_seq_one_letter_code
_entity_poly.pdbx_strand_id
1 'polypeptide(L)'
;MSNIAELKDKINTKTMNFVLLTIVTMGIYPILWLYKNQGIMDKITKVATVDSTFIIWIAVCIGLSTAFTGTGEESMDILSGVLIIVSWVLYIIWAFKAKKALQEYALNEHKIDLRMNGFYTFIFTYFYINYCINDLPEEERKYKVLSGQSDN
;
A
#
# COMPACT_ATOMS: atom_id res chain seq x y z
N MET A 1 7.60 -21.34 -12.40
CA MET A 1 8.20 -20.43 -11.41
C MET A 1 7.51 -19.09 -11.58
N SER A 2 6.97 -18.49 -10.50
CA SER A 2 6.40 -17.14 -10.57
C SER A 2 7.53 -16.16 -10.89
N ASN A 3 7.30 -15.18 -11.77
CA ASN A 3 8.26 -14.14 -12.07
C ASN A 3 8.18 -13.08 -10.96
N ILE A 4 9.29 -12.59 -10.40
CA ILE A 4 9.23 -11.55 -9.37
C ILE A 4 8.56 -10.27 -9.87
N ALA A 5 8.60 -10.03 -11.18
CA ALA A 5 7.91 -8.92 -11.83
C ALA A 5 6.40 -9.13 -11.92
N GLU A 6 5.86 -10.33 -11.66
CA GLU A 6 4.43 -10.62 -11.79
C GLU A 6 3.56 -9.67 -10.94
N LEU A 7 3.98 -9.39 -9.71
CA LEU A 7 3.27 -8.47 -8.83
C LEU A 7 3.29 -7.02 -9.37
N LYS A 8 4.45 -6.58 -9.85
CA LYS A 8 4.62 -5.27 -10.49
C LYS A 8 3.79 -5.15 -11.76
N ASP A 9 3.81 -6.17 -12.61
CA ASP A 9 3.14 -6.19 -13.91
C ASP A 9 1.61 -6.24 -13.76
N LYS A 10 1.11 -6.89 -12.71
CA LYS A 10 -0.33 -6.93 -12.40
C LYS A 10 -0.84 -5.62 -11.81
N ILE A 11 -0.07 -4.98 -10.95
CA ILE A 11 -0.46 -3.69 -10.34
C ILE A 11 -0.25 -2.54 -11.33
N ASN A 12 0.81 -2.58 -12.12
CA ASN A 12 1.16 -1.67 -13.21
C ASN A 12 0.86 -0.20 -12.91
N THR A 13 1.16 0.24 -11.69
CA THR A 13 0.93 1.61 -11.24
C THR A 13 2.27 2.24 -10.89
N LYS A 14 2.79 3.09 -11.78
CA LYS A 14 4.01 3.87 -11.49
C LYS A 14 3.77 4.77 -10.28
N THR A 15 4.71 4.79 -9.33
CA THR A 15 4.60 5.61 -8.11
C THR A 15 4.39 7.10 -8.40
N MET A 16 5.03 7.64 -9.44
CA MET A 16 4.80 9.04 -9.85
C MET A 16 3.35 9.27 -10.29
N ASN A 17 2.81 8.40 -11.13
CA ASN A 17 1.41 8.49 -11.56
C ASN A 17 0.46 8.34 -10.36
N PHE A 18 0.83 7.49 -9.40
CA PHE A 18 0.04 7.31 -8.20
C PHE A 18 -0.04 8.61 -7.38
N VAL A 19 1.09 9.26 -7.13
CA VAL A 19 1.15 10.55 -6.41
C VAL A 19 0.36 11.63 -7.14
N LEU A 20 0.55 11.75 -8.45
CA LEU A 20 -0.17 12.74 -9.26
C LEU A 20 -1.69 12.52 -9.21
N LEU A 21 -2.15 11.27 -9.37
CA LEU A 21 -3.56 10.93 -9.29
C LEU A 21 -4.14 11.20 -7.90
N THR A 22 -3.38 10.94 -6.83
CA THR A 22 -3.79 11.29 -5.47
C THR A 22 -4.03 12.79 -5.31
N ILE A 23 -3.14 13.63 -5.87
CA ILE A 23 -3.28 15.09 -5.81
C ILE A 23 -4.50 15.55 -6.63
N VAL A 24 -4.62 15.07 -7.88
CA VAL A 24 -5.71 15.46 -8.79
C VAL A 24 -7.08 15.03 -8.27
N THR A 25 -7.16 13.89 -7.59
CA THR A 25 -8.40 13.36 -7.02
C THR A 25 -8.62 13.76 -5.55
N MET A 26 -7.79 14.67 -5.02
CA MET A 26 -7.85 15.10 -3.61
C MET A 26 -7.90 13.95 -2.60
N GLY A 27 -7.11 12.90 -2.83
CA GLY A 27 -7.00 11.76 -1.89
C GLY A 27 -7.97 10.61 -2.13
N ILE A 28 -8.87 10.68 -3.11
CA ILE A 28 -9.82 9.59 -3.40
C ILE A 28 -9.12 8.40 -4.08
N TYR A 29 -8.19 8.67 -5.00
CA TYR A 29 -7.52 7.62 -5.77
C TYR A 29 -6.79 6.55 -4.92
N PRO A 30 -6.09 6.88 -3.83
CA PRO A 30 -5.57 5.90 -2.88
C PRO A 30 -6.59 4.85 -2.44
N ILE A 31 -7.81 5.24 -2.10
CA ILE A 31 -8.87 4.30 -1.65
C ILE A 31 -9.18 3.28 -2.75
N LEU A 32 -9.38 3.77 -3.98
CA LEU A 32 -9.67 2.93 -5.15
C LEU A 32 -8.50 2.00 -5.47
N TRP A 33 -7.28 2.52 -5.38
CA TRP A 33 -6.07 1.76 -5.61
C TRP A 33 -5.92 0.64 -4.56
N LEU A 34 -6.13 0.93 -3.27
CA LEU A 34 -6.11 -0.08 -2.21
C LEU A 34 -7.17 -1.16 -2.47
N TYR A 35 -8.41 -0.78 -2.77
CA TYR A 35 -9.51 -1.72 -2.98
C TYR A 35 -9.27 -2.68 -4.15
N LYS A 36 -8.72 -2.16 -5.26
CA LYS A 36 -8.40 -2.95 -6.45
C LYS A 36 -7.19 -3.84 -6.24
N ASN A 37 -6.13 -3.32 -5.62
CA ASN A 37 -4.83 -3.99 -5.60
C ASN A 37 -4.63 -4.91 -4.39
N GLN A 38 -5.38 -4.76 -3.29
CA GLN A 38 -5.34 -5.71 -2.17
C GLN A 38 -5.61 -7.15 -2.64
N GLY A 39 -6.61 -7.35 -3.52
CA GLY A 39 -7.02 -8.68 -3.94
C GLY A 39 -6.01 -9.29 -4.93
N ILE A 40 -5.26 -8.44 -5.64
CA ILE A 40 -4.15 -8.85 -6.49
C ILE A 40 -2.97 -9.26 -5.60
N MET A 41 -2.64 -8.45 -4.60
CA MET A 41 -1.60 -8.75 -3.63
C MET A 41 -1.88 -10.07 -2.92
N ASP A 42 -3.05 -10.24 -2.29
CA ASP A 42 -3.40 -11.45 -1.53
C ASP A 42 -3.33 -12.72 -2.39
N LYS A 43 -3.75 -12.63 -3.67
CA LYS A 43 -3.67 -13.76 -4.61
C LYS A 43 -2.24 -14.13 -4.97
N ILE A 44 -1.37 -13.14 -5.16
CA ILE A 44 0.01 -13.35 -5.62
C ILE A 44 0.93 -13.69 -4.44
N THR A 45 0.82 -12.97 -3.34
CA THR A 45 1.62 -13.19 -2.13
C THR A 45 1.16 -14.43 -1.36
N LYS A 46 -0.08 -14.89 -1.56
CA LYS A 46 -0.76 -15.93 -0.77
C LYS A 46 -0.86 -15.57 0.73
N VAL A 47 -0.68 -14.30 1.07
CA VAL A 47 -0.74 -13.77 2.44
C VAL A 47 -1.88 -12.78 2.49
N ALA A 48 -2.89 -13.06 3.33
CA ALA A 48 -4.02 -12.16 3.51
C ALA A 48 -3.56 -10.84 4.15
N THR A 49 -3.64 -9.75 3.39
CA THR A 49 -3.26 -8.41 3.87
C THR A 49 -4.36 -7.83 4.76
N VAL A 50 -5.49 -7.48 4.17
CA VAL A 50 -6.71 -7.03 4.84
C VAL A 50 -7.94 -7.50 4.08
N ASP A 51 -9.08 -7.62 4.77
CA ASP A 51 -10.34 -7.87 4.11
C ASP A 51 -10.88 -6.61 3.41
N SER A 52 -11.73 -6.79 2.39
CA SER A 52 -12.37 -5.69 1.67
C SER A 52 -13.20 -4.78 2.59
N THR A 53 -13.77 -5.34 3.65
CA THR A 53 -14.51 -4.58 4.68
C THR A 53 -13.62 -3.52 5.34
N PHE A 54 -12.33 -3.80 5.54
CA PHE A 54 -11.39 -2.86 6.15
C PHE A 54 -11.22 -1.60 5.31
N ILE A 55 -11.11 -1.75 3.98
CA ILE A 55 -10.96 -0.60 3.07
C ILE A 55 -12.27 0.19 2.97
N ILE A 56 -13.41 -0.49 3.03
CA ILE A 56 -14.71 0.18 3.07
C ILE A 56 -14.79 1.08 4.31
N TRP A 57 -14.29 0.64 5.47
CA TRP A 57 -14.24 1.49 6.67
C TRP A 57 -13.35 2.71 6.50
N ILE A 58 -12.22 2.62 5.79
CA ILE A 58 -11.42 3.81 5.43
C ILE A 58 -12.27 4.80 4.63
N ALA A 59 -12.98 4.31 3.60
CA ALA A 59 -13.85 5.13 2.77
C ALA A 59 -14.99 5.76 3.56
N VAL A 60 -15.60 5.02 4.49
CA VAL A 60 -16.66 5.52 5.38
C VAL A 60 -16.13 6.61 6.31
N CYS A 61 -14.98 6.41 6.95
CA CYS A 61 -14.38 7.42 7.83
C CYS A 61 -14.09 8.73 7.08
N ILE A 62 -13.51 8.65 5.88
CA ILE A 62 -13.23 9.83 5.05
C ILE A 62 -14.53 10.48 4.58
N GLY A 63 -15.49 9.70 4.08
CA GLY A 63 -16.78 10.21 3.62
C GLY A 63 -17.56 10.93 4.72
N LEU A 64 -17.68 10.33 5.91
CA LEU A 64 -18.35 10.95 7.06
C LEU A 64 -17.62 12.17 7.57
N SER A 65 -16.28 12.16 7.62
CA SER A 65 -15.52 13.35 7.97
C SER A 65 -15.84 14.52 7.03
N THR A 66 -15.81 14.28 5.71
CA THR A 66 -16.13 15.34 4.75
C THR A 66 -17.57 15.85 4.89
N ALA A 67 -18.51 14.97 5.24
CA ALA A 67 -19.92 15.34 5.43
C ALA A 67 -20.17 16.14 6.71
N PHE A 68 -19.39 15.91 7.78
CA PHE A 68 -19.55 16.59 9.06
C PHE A 68 -18.77 17.89 9.19
N THR A 69 -17.79 18.11 8.30
CA THR A 69 -16.97 19.32 8.31
C THR A 69 -17.78 20.53 7.88
N GLY A 70 -17.75 21.61 8.68
CA GLY A 70 -18.35 22.90 8.31
C GLY A 70 -19.87 22.93 8.43
N THR A 71 -20.45 22.03 9.22
CA THR A 71 -21.89 22.03 9.55
C THR A 71 -22.28 23.16 10.50
N GLY A 72 -21.31 23.80 11.15
CA GLY A 72 -21.52 24.88 12.13
C GLY A 72 -21.72 24.38 13.57
N GLU A 73 -21.77 23.07 13.77
CA GLU A 73 -21.80 22.44 15.09
C GLU A 73 -20.38 22.03 15.53
N GLU A 74 -19.91 22.58 16.64
CA GLU A 74 -18.56 22.31 17.18
C GLU A 74 -18.32 20.81 17.43
N SER A 75 -19.34 20.10 17.92
CA SER A 75 -19.29 18.66 18.15
C SER A 75 -19.06 17.86 16.85
N MET A 76 -19.65 18.29 15.73
CA MET A 76 -19.51 17.65 14.42
C MET A 76 -18.14 17.93 13.80
N ASP A 77 -17.61 19.13 13.99
CA ASP A 77 -16.26 19.46 13.52
C ASP A 77 -15.18 18.67 14.30
N ILE A 78 -15.35 18.50 15.62
CA ILE A 78 -14.49 17.62 16.43
C ILE A 78 -14.58 16.17 15.94
N LEU A 79 -15.80 15.66 15.72
CA LEU A 79 -16.02 14.30 15.23
C LEU A 79 -15.38 14.09 13.85
N SER A 80 -15.49 15.07 12.95
CA SER A 80 -14.81 15.04 11.65
C SER A 80 -13.30 14.91 11.82
N GLY A 81 -12.69 15.73 12.68
CA GLY A 81 -11.26 15.67 12.96
C GLY A 81 -10.82 14.29 13.47
N VAL A 82 -11.59 13.69 14.38
CA VAL A 82 -11.34 12.32 14.87
C VAL A 82 -11.42 11.29 13.74
N LEU A 83 -12.43 11.37 12.87
CA LEU A 83 -12.59 10.45 11.74
C LEU A 83 -11.44 10.53 10.74
N ILE A 84 -10.88 11.72 10.49
CA ILE A 84 -9.66 11.89 9.68
C ILE A 84 -8.49 11.15 10.33
N ILE A 85 -8.26 11.36 11.63
CA ILE A 85 -7.16 10.71 12.34
C ILE A 85 -7.31 9.18 12.29
N VAL A 86 -8.53 8.67 12.52
CA VAL A 86 -8.82 7.23 12.41
C VAL A 86 -8.53 6.73 11.01
N SER A 87 -8.93 7.45 9.95
CA SER A 87 -8.65 7.04 8.57
C SER A 87 -7.15 6.94 8.27
N TRP A 88 -6.34 7.87 8.80
CA TRP A 88 -4.88 7.84 8.69
C TRP A 88 -4.27 6.63 9.41
N VAL A 89 -4.74 6.32 10.62
CA VAL A 89 -4.30 5.12 11.36
C VAL A 89 -4.63 3.85 10.59
N LEU A 90 -5.82 3.76 9.98
CA LEU A 90 -6.19 2.60 9.16
C LEU A 90 -5.29 2.43 7.94
N TYR A 91 -4.92 3.53 7.26
CA TYR A 91 -3.93 3.47 6.18
C TYR A 91 -2.56 2.96 6.65
N ILE A 92 -2.10 3.41 7.82
CA ILE A 92 -0.84 2.95 8.40
C ILE A 92 -0.90 1.45 8.69
N ILE A 93 -1.97 0.97 9.34
CA ILE A 93 -2.18 -0.45 9.63
C ILE A 93 -2.16 -1.27 8.33
N TRP A 94 -2.84 -0.79 7.30
CA TRP A 94 -2.82 -1.42 5.97
C TRP A 94 -1.41 -1.52 5.42
N ALA A 95 -0.63 -0.43 5.47
CA ALA A 95 0.72 -0.40 4.92
C ALA A 95 1.66 -1.37 5.65
N PHE A 96 1.58 -1.49 6.97
CA PHE A 96 2.38 -2.47 7.71
C PHE A 96 2.01 -3.92 7.39
N LYS A 97 0.72 -4.20 7.15
CA LYS A 97 0.26 -5.52 6.70
C LYS A 97 0.74 -5.83 5.26
N ALA A 98 0.63 -4.86 4.36
CA ALA A 98 1.14 -4.96 3.01
C ALA A 98 2.66 -5.18 2.99
N LYS A 99 3.40 -4.44 3.81
CA LYS A 99 4.85 -4.64 4.01
C LYS A 99 5.15 -6.10 4.37
N LYS A 100 4.49 -6.64 5.39
CA LYS A 100 4.72 -8.03 5.83
C LYS A 100 4.45 -9.03 4.70
N ALA A 101 3.35 -8.87 3.97
CA ALA A 101 3.02 -9.73 2.83
C ALA A 101 4.06 -9.66 1.71
N LEU A 102 4.61 -8.47 1.41
CA LEU A 102 5.67 -8.32 0.42
C LEU A 102 6.98 -8.98 0.85
N GLN A 103 7.36 -8.84 2.13
CA GLN A 103 8.56 -9.48 2.67
C GLN A 103 8.43 -11.00 2.65
N GLU A 104 7.27 -11.55 3.03
CA GLU A 104 7.01 -12.99 2.98
C GLU A 104 6.99 -13.52 1.54
N TYR A 105 6.39 -12.78 0.60
CA TYR A 105 6.41 -13.14 -0.82
C TYR A 105 7.84 -13.21 -1.38
N ALA A 106 8.64 -12.17 -1.16
CA ALA A 106 10.03 -12.12 -1.62
C ALA A 106 10.88 -13.24 -1.01
N LEU A 107 10.71 -13.51 0.28
CA LEU A 107 11.48 -14.54 0.98
C LEU A 107 11.06 -15.95 0.60
N ASN A 108 9.75 -16.23 0.54
CA ASN A 108 9.26 -17.60 0.35
C ASN A 108 9.35 -18.06 -1.10
N GLU A 109 8.90 -17.21 -2.04
CA GLU A 109 8.81 -17.55 -3.47
C GLU A 109 10.14 -17.29 -4.21
N HIS A 110 10.87 -16.24 -3.83
CA HIS A 110 12.09 -15.81 -4.55
C HIS A 110 13.38 -15.95 -3.76
N LYS A 111 13.32 -16.37 -2.48
CA LYS A 111 14.49 -16.51 -1.59
C LYS A 111 15.31 -15.22 -1.43
N ILE A 112 14.65 -14.06 -1.52
CA ILE A 112 15.25 -12.73 -1.34
C ILE A 112 14.80 -12.16 -0.01
N ASP A 113 15.76 -11.74 0.83
CA ASP A 113 15.47 -11.00 2.05
C ASP A 113 15.19 -9.52 1.72
N LEU A 114 13.92 -9.22 1.41
CA LEU A 114 13.47 -7.86 1.15
C LEU A 114 13.38 -7.05 2.46
N ARG A 115 14.33 -6.14 2.67
CA ARG A 115 14.37 -5.28 3.87
C ARG A 115 13.64 -3.97 3.64
N MET A 116 12.38 -3.91 4.07
CA MET A 116 11.57 -2.68 4.00
C MET A 116 11.70 -1.84 5.29
N ASN A 117 11.89 -0.53 5.16
CA ASN A 117 12.05 0.38 6.29
C ASN A 117 10.69 0.72 6.94
N GLY A 118 10.56 0.49 8.25
CA GLY A 118 9.33 0.81 9.00
C GLY A 118 9.02 2.31 9.08
N PHE A 119 10.05 3.16 9.15
CA PHE A 119 9.88 4.61 9.19
C PHE A 119 9.26 5.14 7.89
N TYR A 120 9.76 4.69 6.73
CA TYR A 120 9.17 5.04 5.43
C TYR A 120 7.78 4.44 5.23
N THR A 121 7.52 3.26 5.80
CA THR A 121 6.18 2.66 5.79
C THR A 121 5.18 3.49 6.60
N PHE A 122 5.62 4.11 7.70
CA PHE A 122 4.77 5.00 8.49
C PHE A 122 4.49 6.32 7.77
N ILE A 123 5.54 7.02 7.30
CA ILE A 123 5.40 8.37 6.71
C ILE A 123 4.73 8.35 5.33
N PHE A 124 5.16 7.44 4.45
CA PHE A 124 4.69 7.39 3.06
C PHE A 124 3.60 6.35 2.84
N THR A 125 3.34 5.49 3.83
CA THR A 125 2.19 4.59 3.88
C THR A 125 1.99 3.82 2.56
N TYR A 126 0.88 4.03 1.87
CA TYR A 126 0.54 3.34 0.62
C TYR A 126 1.46 3.70 -0.56
N PHE A 127 2.07 4.89 -0.57
CA PHE A 127 3.05 5.25 -1.60
C PHE A 127 4.33 4.45 -1.49
N TYR A 128 4.80 4.19 -0.27
CA TYR A 128 6.01 3.37 -0.07
C TYR A 128 5.78 1.92 -0.48
N ILE A 129 4.61 1.37 -0.19
CA ILE A 129 4.23 0.03 -0.64
C ILE A 129 4.22 -0.05 -2.17
N ASN A 130 3.58 0.90 -2.85
CA ASN A 130 3.58 0.94 -4.32
C ASN A 130 4.99 1.13 -4.90
N TYR A 131 5.84 1.94 -4.25
CA TYR A 131 7.25 2.06 -4.61
C TYR A 131 7.99 0.73 -4.50
N CYS A 132 7.91 0.05 -3.35
CA CYS A 132 8.59 -1.22 -3.14
C CYS A 132 8.13 -2.30 -4.14
N ILE A 133 6.83 -2.35 -4.46
CA ILE A 133 6.30 -3.25 -5.50
C ILE A 133 6.96 -2.98 -6.86
N ASN A 134 7.12 -1.71 -7.24
CA ASN A 134 7.76 -1.34 -8.50
C ASN A 134 9.27 -1.61 -8.54
N ASP A 135 9.91 -1.61 -7.36
CA ASP A 135 11.36 -1.80 -7.16
C ASP A 135 11.74 -3.28 -6.97
N LEU A 136 10.78 -4.18 -6.70
CA LEU A 136 11.01 -5.62 -6.48
C LEU A 136 11.96 -6.28 -7.51
N PRO A 137 11.81 -6.06 -8.85
CA PRO A 137 12.72 -6.67 -9.83
C PRO A 137 14.15 -6.11 -9.78
N GLU A 138 14.30 -4.83 -9.40
CA GLU A 138 15.62 -4.23 -9.22
C GLU A 138 16.32 -4.81 -7.99
N GLU A 139 15.58 -5.03 -6.91
CA GLU A 139 16.09 -5.67 -5.70
C GLU A 139 16.54 -7.12 -5.96
N GLU A 140 15.82 -7.89 -6.78
CA GLU A 140 16.29 -9.21 -7.23
C GLU A 140 17.60 -9.10 -8.03
N ARG A 141 17.68 -8.17 -8.99
CA ARG A 141 18.89 -7.96 -9.79
C ARG A 141 20.09 -7.64 -8.89
N LYS A 142 19.93 -6.73 -7.92
CA LYS A 142 20.99 -6.38 -6.96
C LYS A 142 21.38 -7.60 -6.13
N TYR A 143 20.42 -8.38 -5.67
CA TYR A 143 20.68 -9.60 -4.90
C TYR A 143 21.48 -10.63 -5.72
N LYS A 144 21.10 -10.91 -6.97
CA LYS A 144 21.82 -11.84 -7.87
C LYS A 144 23.27 -11.41 -8.13
N VAL A 145 23.49 -10.11 -8.36
CA VAL A 145 24.84 -9.55 -8.55
C VAL A 145 25.69 -9.70 -7.28
N LEU A 146 25.11 -9.43 -6.10
CA LEU A 146 25.81 -9.52 -4.82
C LEU A 146 26.04 -10.96 -4.35
N SER A 147 25.14 -11.88 -4.70
CA SER A 147 25.24 -13.30 -4.34
C SER A 147 26.17 -14.11 -5.26
N GLY A 148 26.74 -13.49 -6.29
CA GLY A 148 27.61 -14.15 -7.27
C GLY A 148 26.86 -15.10 -8.22
N GLN A 149 25.52 -15.07 -8.21
CA GLN A 149 24.68 -15.73 -9.20
C GLN A 149 24.55 -14.83 -10.44
N SER A 150 25.67 -14.50 -11.07
CA SER A 150 25.65 -13.94 -12.43
C SER A 150 25.37 -15.06 -13.41
N ASP A 151 24.34 -14.86 -14.24
CA ASP A 151 23.85 -15.78 -15.26
C ASP A 151 24.98 -16.56 -15.96
N ASN A 152 24.94 -17.89 -15.82
CA ASN A 152 25.61 -18.83 -16.73
C ASN A 152 24.64 -19.16 -17.88
#